data_AF-A0A9W7J1R2-F1
#
_entry.id   AF-A0A9W7J1R2-F1
#
_cell.length_a   1.000
_cell.length_b   1.000
_cell.length_c   1.000
_cell.angle_alpha   90.00
_cell.angle_beta   90.00
_cell.angle_gamma   90.00
#
_symmetry.space_group_name_H-M   'P 1'
#
loop_
_entity.id
_entity.type
_entity.pdbx_description
1 polymer ?
#
loop_
_entity_poly.entity_id
_entity_poly.type
_entity_poly.pdbx_seq_one_letter_code
_entity_poly.pdbx_strand_id
1 'polypeptide(L)'
;MQILFYNVISSKITCCGLRYIYYHQNEDGGWGLHIEGYNTMFCTALSYICMSILGEGPDGGLDNACTRARKWILNHGSVTHMPSWGKTWLSILGVFYWSGANPMPPEFWLLPSFLPMHPAKMWYYPCF
;
A
#
# COMPACT_ATOMS: atom_id res chain seq x y z
N MET A 1 -2.70 -11.85 -15.15
CA MET A 1 -3.39 -10.89 -14.26
C MET A 1 -2.90 -9.45 -14.42
N GLN A 2 -1.64 -9.21 -14.80
CA GLN A 2 -1.07 -7.87 -15.00
C GLN A 2 -1.63 -7.08 -16.21
N ILE A 3 -2.12 -7.77 -17.25
CA ILE A 3 -2.51 -7.15 -18.53
C ILE A 3 -3.92 -6.50 -18.48
N LEU A 4 -4.77 -6.87 -17.51
CA LEU A 4 -6.16 -6.40 -17.46
C LEU A 4 -6.36 -5.03 -16.80
N PHE A 5 -5.44 -4.58 -15.92
CA PHE A 5 -5.57 -3.27 -15.26
C PHE A 5 -5.06 -2.11 -16.13
N TYR A 6 -4.10 -2.37 -17.03
CA TYR A 6 -3.47 -1.33 -17.85
C TYR A 6 -4.45 -0.65 -18.82
N ASN A 7 -5.48 -1.37 -19.27
CA ASN A 7 -6.46 -0.87 -20.24
C ASN A 7 -7.60 -0.05 -19.62
N VAL A 8 -7.68 0.08 -18.29
CA VAL A 8 -8.77 0.80 -17.62
C VAL A 8 -8.37 2.24 -17.23
N ILE A 9 -7.08 2.50 -17.01
CA ILE A 9 -6.58 3.80 -16.55
C ILE A 9 -6.05 4.61 -17.73
N SER A 10 -6.57 5.82 -17.94
CA SER A 10 -6.10 6.71 -19.01
C SER A 10 -4.60 7.00 -18.87
N SER A 11 -3.88 7.02 -20.00
CA SER A 11 -2.42 7.27 -20.05
C SER A 11 -2.00 8.56 -19.34
N LYS A 12 -2.86 9.58 -19.32
CA LYS A 12 -2.63 10.83 -18.57
C LYS A 12 -2.62 10.62 -17.06
N ILE A 13 -3.53 9.79 -16.54
CA ILE A 13 -3.63 9.49 -15.10
C ILE A 13 -2.40 8.70 -14.67
N THR A 14 -1.96 7.73 -15.47
CA THR A 14 -0.74 6.96 -15.22
C THR A 14 0.49 7.85 -15.12
N CYS A 15 0.68 8.75 -16.10
CA CYS A 15 1.81 9.67 -16.12
C CYS A 15 1.79 10.65 -14.93
N CYS A 16 0.63 11.22 -14.61
CA CYS A 16 0.48 12.11 -13.45
C CYS A 16 0.73 11.37 -12.13
N GLY A 17 0.25 10.13 -11.99
CA GLY A 17 0.45 9.31 -10.81
C GLY A 17 1.92 8.95 -10.59
N LEU A 18 2.61 8.49 -11.62
CA LEU A 18 4.05 8.20 -11.56
C LEU A 18 4.84 9.46 -11.20
N ARG A 19 4.55 10.59 -11.85
CA ARG A 19 5.22 11.86 -11.54
C ARG A 19 5.04 12.28 -10.09
N TYR A 20 3.84 12.10 -9.53
CA TYR A 20 3.57 12.38 -8.12
C TYR A 20 4.40 11.48 -7.20
N ILE A 21 4.45 10.18 -7.48
CA ILE A 21 5.21 9.21 -6.67
C ILE A 21 6.71 9.55 -6.68
N TYR A 22 7.27 9.89 -7.85
CA TYR A 22 8.68 10.25 -7.97
C TYR A 22 9.04 11.53 -7.22
N TYR A 23 8.18 12.55 -7.28
CA TYR A 23 8.44 13.83 -6.61
C TYR A 23 8.46 13.73 -5.08
N HIS A 24 7.73 12.76 -4.51
CA HIS A 24 7.61 12.55 -3.07
C HIS A 24 8.46 11.40 -2.55
N GLN A 25 9.39 10.88 -3.36
CA GLN A 25 10.34 9.88 -2.89
C GLN A 25 11.42 10.58 -2.06
N ASN A 26 11.64 10.12 -0.83
CA ASN A 26 12.70 10.63 0.03
C ASN A 26 14.09 10.22 -0.50
N GLU A 27 15.13 10.91 -0.08
CA GLU A 27 16.52 10.66 -0.53
C GLU A 27 16.98 9.21 -0.28
N ASP A 28 16.51 8.62 0.84
CA ASP A 28 16.77 7.24 1.22
C ASP A 28 16.00 6.20 0.38
N GLY A 29 15.15 6.64 -0.55
CA GLY A 29 14.42 5.79 -1.50
C GLY A 29 13.03 5.30 -1.02
N GLY A 30 12.60 5.67 0.18
CA GLY A 30 11.29 5.31 0.73
C GLY A 30 10.25 6.42 0.64
N TRP A 31 9.05 6.11 1.17
CA TRP A 31 7.95 7.06 1.32
C TRP A 31 7.41 7.04 2.75
N GLY A 32 7.05 8.22 3.26
CA GLY A 32 6.40 8.38 4.55
C GLY A 32 4.88 8.25 4.50
N LEU A 33 4.25 8.26 5.69
CA LEU A 33 2.79 8.30 5.83
C LEU A 33 2.19 9.63 5.32
N HIS A 34 2.99 10.68 5.42
CA HIS A 34 2.73 12.01 4.89
C HIS A 34 3.98 12.48 4.14
N ILE A 35 3.82 13.54 3.34
CA ILE A 35 4.85 14.05 2.42
C ILE A 35 6.18 14.37 3.14
N GLU A 36 6.09 14.95 4.33
CA GLU A 36 7.26 15.34 5.13
C GLU A 36 7.69 14.24 6.13
N GLY A 37 7.05 13.07 6.07
CA GLY A 37 7.24 12.01 7.03
C GLY A 37 8.45 11.14 6.70
N TYR A 38 9.04 10.57 7.75
CA TYR A 38 10.06 9.52 7.62
C TYR A 38 9.52 8.31 6.88
N ASN A 39 10.42 7.57 6.23
CA ASN A 39 10.08 6.38 5.47
C ASN A 39 9.37 5.34 6.34
N THR A 40 8.25 4.83 5.84
CA THR A 40 7.50 3.75 6.48
C THR A 40 7.43 2.54 5.55
N MET A 41 7.42 1.34 6.14
CA MET A 41 7.28 0.08 5.38
C MET A 41 5.98 0.03 4.59
N PHE A 42 4.89 0.55 5.16
CA PHE A 42 3.58 0.59 4.52
C PHE A 42 3.59 1.42 3.25
N CYS A 43 3.92 2.70 3.34
CA CYS A 43 3.88 3.59 2.17
C CYS A 43 4.94 3.21 1.14
N THR A 44 6.14 2.79 1.56
CA THR A 44 7.18 2.40 0.61
C THR A 44 6.82 1.15 -0.19
N ALA A 45 6.25 0.13 0.47
CA ALA A 45 5.80 -1.08 -0.22
C ALA A 45 4.63 -0.80 -1.18
N LEU A 46 3.66 0.01 -0.76
CA LEU A 46 2.53 0.37 -1.62
C LEU A 46 2.95 1.24 -2.80
N SER A 47 3.84 2.22 -2.62
CA SER A 47 4.36 3.04 -3.72
C SER A 47 5.14 2.18 -4.72
N TYR A 48 5.96 1.24 -4.26
CA TYR A 48 6.67 0.29 -5.13
C TYR A 48 5.72 -0.57 -5.97
N ILE A 49 4.67 -1.09 -5.34
CA ILE A 49 3.63 -1.87 -6.04
C ILE A 49 2.82 -1.01 -6.99
N CYS A 50 2.50 0.22 -6.62
CA CYS A 50 1.77 1.16 -7.46
C CYS A 50 2.56 1.44 -8.75
N MET A 51 3.86 1.72 -8.66
CA MET A 51 4.72 1.87 -9.83
C MET A 51 4.74 0.60 -10.69
N SER A 52 4.80 -0.58 -10.05
CA SER A 52 4.75 -1.88 -10.76
C SER A 52 3.42 -2.09 -11.50
N ILE A 53 2.30 -1.65 -10.94
CA ILE A 53 0.97 -1.72 -11.58
C ILE A 53 0.87 -0.71 -12.73
N LEU A 54 1.47 0.46 -12.59
CA LEU A 54 1.51 1.52 -13.60
C LEU A 54 2.47 1.22 -14.76
N GLY A 55 3.18 0.08 -14.73
CA GLY A 55 3.99 -0.43 -15.84
C GLY A 55 5.49 -0.25 -15.68
N GLU A 56 5.96 0.28 -14.55
CA GLU A 56 7.39 0.40 -14.29
C GLU A 56 7.99 -0.95 -13.93
N GLY A 57 9.16 -1.24 -14.51
CA GLY A 57 9.91 -2.44 -14.22
C GLY A 57 10.54 -2.42 -12.82
N PRO A 58 11.04 -3.57 -12.32
CA PRO A 58 11.71 -3.67 -11.03
C PRO A 58 12.98 -2.81 -10.93
N ASP A 59 13.63 -2.56 -12.07
CA ASP A 59 14.77 -1.64 -12.21
C ASP A 59 14.39 -0.37 -12.99
N GLY A 60 13.08 -0.07 -13.06
CA GLY A 60 12.52 1.07 -13.77
C GLY A 60 12.30 2.30 -12.90
N GLY A 61 11.68 3.31 -13.50
CA GLY A 61 11.37 4.59 -12.90
C GLY A 61 12.48 5.64 -12.97
N LEU A 62 12.07 6.89 -12.74
CA LEU A 62 12.98 8.04 -12.72
C LEU A 62 14.05 7.84 -11.63
N ASP A 63 15.32 8.02 -11.98
CA ASP A 63 16.47 7.86 -11.07
C ASP A 63 16.55 6.51 -10.32
N ASN A 64 16.12 5.42 -10.96
CA ASN A 64 16.06 4.08 -10.35
C ASN A 64 15.21 4.04 -9.07
N ALA A 65 14.11 4.80 -9.04
CA ALA A 65 13.17 4.87 -7.93
C ALA A 65 12.75 3.49 -7.40
N CYS A 66 12.43 2.55 -8.29
CA CYS A 66 12.03 1.19 -7.94
C CYS A 66 13.15 0.41 -7.25
N THR A 67 14.38 0.49 -7.76
CA THR A 67 15.55 -0.19 -7.17
C THR A 67 15.87 0.37 -5.78
N ARG A 68 15.81 1.70 -5.60
CA ARG A 68 16.02 2.34 -4.29
C ARG A 68 14.97 1.92 -3.27
N ALA A 69 13.70 1.95 -3.67
CA ALA A 69 12.58 1.50 -2.85
C ALA A 69 12.75 0.05 -2.40
N ARG A 70 13.09 -0.84 -3.35
CA ARG A 70 13.34 -2.26 -3.06
C ARG A 70 14.51 -2.46 -2.10
N LYS A 71 15.62 -1.74 -2.30
CA LYS A 71 16.77 -1.78 -1.38
C LYS A 71 16.37 -1.33 0.02
N TRP A 72 15.60 -0.25 0.13
CA TRP A 72 15.11 0.24 1.42
C TRP A 72 14.21 -0.79 2.12
N ILE A 73 13.27 -1.40 1.41
CA ILE A 73 12.37 -2.45 1.93
C ILE A 73 13.16 -3.65 2.46
N LEU A 74 14.16 -4.12 1.71
CA LEU A 74 14.97 -5.26 2.10
C LEU A 74 15.81 -4.97 3.36
N ASN A 75 16.36 -3.76 3.47
CA ASN A 75 17.16 -3.34 4.62
C ASN A 75 16.34 -3.21 5.92
N HIS A 76 15.03 -2.98 5.83
CA HIS A 76 14.15 -2.70 6.98
C HIS A 76 13.24 -3.88 7.36
N GLY A 77 13.63 -5.12 7.04
CA GLY A 77 12.92 -6.32 7.49
C GLY A 77 11.80 -6.80 6.57
N SER A 78 11.77 -6.32 5.32
CA SER A 78 10.82 -6.74 4.28
C SER A 78 9.35 -6.48 4.64
N VAL A 79 8.43 -6.84 3.75
CA VAL A 79 6.98 -6.61 3.89
C VAL A 79 6.35 -7.30 5.12
N THR A 80 7.09 -8.15 5.83
CA THR A 80 6.65 -8.81 7.07
C THR A 80 6.44 -7.83 8.24
N HIS A 81 7.24 -6.77 8.31
CA HIS A 81 7.19 -5.73 9.35
C HIS A 81 6.14 -4.64 9.10
N MET A 82 5.33 -4.82 8.07
CA MET A 82 4.29 -3.86 7.70
C MET A 82 3.08 -3.94 8.64
N PRO A 83 2.36 -2.83 8.89
CA PRO A 83 1.12 -2.84 9.66
C PRO A 83 0.05 -3.75 9.05
N SER A 84 -0.92 -4.16 9.89
CA SER A 84 -2.02 -5.06 9.52
C SER A 84 -2.77 -4.62 8.26
N TRP A 85 -3.05 -3.31 8.14
CA TRP A 85 -3.72 -2.75 6.97
C TRP A 85 -2.95 -2.98 5.66
N GLY A 86 -1.62 -2.84 5.70
CA GLY A 86 -0.77 -3.16 4.56
C GLY A 86 -0.82 -4.63 4.18
N LYS A 87 -0.81 -5.53 5.18
CA LYS A 87 -0.88 -6.97 4.94
C LYS A 87 -2.19 -7.35 4.25
N THR A 88 -3.31 -6.70 4.61
CA THR A 88 -4.59 -6.88 3.92
C THR A 88 -4.49 -6.47 2.44
N TRP A 89 -3.94 -5.29 2.13
CA TRP A 89 -3.76 -4.86 0.73
C TRP A 89 -2.88 -5.81 -0.08
N LEU A 90 -1.77 -6.28 0.49
CA LEU A 90 -0.92 -7.26 -0.17
C LEU A 90 -1.62 -8.60 -0.38
N SER A 91 -2.50 -8.99 0.55
CA SER A 91 -3.28 -10.23 0.42
C SER A 91 -4.35 -10.10 -0.66
N ILE A 92 -5.00 -8.93 -0.79
CA ILE A 92 -5.94 -8.60 -1.87
C ILE A 92 -5.23 -8.68 -3.23
N LEU A 93 -4.01 -8.17 -3.32
CA LEU A 93 -3.20 -8.24 -4.54
C LEU A 93 -2.61 -9.63 -4.82
N GLY A 94 -2.76 -10.58 -3.89
CA GLY A 94 -2.29 -11.96 -4.03
C GLY A 94 -0.78 -12.13 -3.86
N VAL A 95 -0.07 -11.11 -3.36
CA VAL A 95 1.39 -11.17 -3.12
C VAL A 95 1.75 -11.56 -1.69
N PHE A 96 0.76 -11.59 -0.79
CA PHE A 96 0.91 -12.05 0.59
C PHE A 96 -0.18 -13.05 0.94
N TYR A 97 0.13 -14.01 1.82
CA TYR A 97 -0.82 -15.05 2.18
C TYR A 97 -1.77 -14.58 3.29
N TRP A 98 -3.07 -14.84 3.12
CA TRP A 98 -4.13 -14.36 4.03
C TRP A 98 -3.96 -14.81 5.49
N SER A 99 -3.34 -15.96 5.76
CA SER A 99 -3.12 -16.38 7.17
C SER A 99 -2.10 -15.52 7.92
N GLY A 100 -1.29 -14.71 7.24
CA GLY A 100 -0.39 -13.76 7.87
C GLY A 100 -1.04 -12.41 8.19
N ALA A 101 -2.26 -12.17 7.73
CA ALA A 101 -3.05 -10.98 8.04
C ALA A 101 -3.99 -11.27 9.21
N ASN A 102 -4.20 -10.26 10.07
CA ASN A 102 -5.16 -10.42 11.16
C ASN A 102 -6.57 -10.56 10.55
N PRO A 103 -7.33 -11.62 10.88
CA PRO A 103 -8.67 -11.80 10.36
C PRO A 103 -9.57 -10.69 10.91
N MET A 104 -10.37 -10.08 10.05
CA MET A 104 -11.47 -9.21 10.44
C MET A 104 -12.77 -10.00 10.24
N PRO A 105 -13.25 -10.73 11.27
CA PRO A 105 -14.39 -11.62 11.13
C PRO A 105 -15.65 -10.81 10.77
N PRO A 106 -16.37 -11.13 9.69
CA PRO A 106 -17.63 -10.46 9.35
C PRO A 106 -18.72 -10.69 10.41
N GLU A 107 -18.59 -11.73 11.24
CA GLU A 107 -19.46 -12.05 12.37
C GLU A 107 -19.49 -10.94 13.42
N PHE A 108 -18.49 -10.05 13.43
CA PHE A 108 -18.45 -8.87 14.28
C PHE A 108 -19.66 -7.95 14.08
N TRP A 109 -20.28 -7.96 12.89
CA TRP A 109 -21.50 -7.22 12.59
C TRP A 109 -22.78 -7.86 13.14
N LEU A 110 -22.74 -9.13 13.52
CA LEU A 110 -23.87 -9.87 14.10
C LEU A 110 -23.95 -9.73 15.62
N LEU A 111 -22.97 -9.05 16.24
CA LEU A 111 -22.99 -8.81 17.68
C LEU A 111 -24.24 -8.01 18.06
N PRO A 112 -24.86 -8.29 19.21
CA PRO A 112 -25.97 -7.48 19.69
C PRO A 112 -25.50 -6.06 20.07
N SER A 113 -26.32 -5.06 19.75
CA SER A 113 -26.01 -3.63 19.92
C SER A 113 -25.76 -3.17 21.36
N PHE A 114 -26.10 -3.99 22.36
CA PHE A 114 -25.80 -3.68 23.76
C PHE A 114 -24.29 -3.80 24.08
N LEU A 115 -23.53 -4.63 23.34
CA LEU A 115 -22.10 -4.80 23.60
C LEU A 115 -21.30 -3.53 23.28
N PRO A 116 -20.23 -3.23 24.04
CA PRO A 116 -19.39 -2.05 23.80
C PRO A 116 -18.58 -2.16 22.50
N MET A 117 -18.33 -3.38 22.02
CA MET A 117 -17.60 -3.66 20.78
C MET A 117 -18.50 -3.65 19.53
N HIS A 118 -19.78 -3.30 19.64
CA HIS A 118 -20.64 -3.27 18.46
C HIS A 118 -20.15 -2.22 17.43
N PRO A 119 -20.09 -2.51 16.12
CA PRO A 119 -19.61 -1.58 15.10
C PRO A 119 -20.28 -0.20 15.14
N ALA A 120 -21.58 -0.15 15.45
CA ALA A 120 -22.32 1.11 15.57
C ALA A 120 -21.87 2.03 16.73
N LYS A 121 -21.04 1.53 17.66
CA LYS A 121 -20.45 2.30 18.76
C LYS A 121 -18.96 2.57 18.54
N MET A 122 -18.35 2.01 17.50
CA MET A 122 -16.99 2.34 17.14
C MET A 122 -16.91 3.75 16.56
N TRP A 123 -15.72 4.34 16.66
CA TRP A 123 -15.48 5.66 16.07
C TRP A 123 -15.71 5.58 14.56
N TYR A 124 -16.69 6.33 14.08
CA TYR A 124 -16.86 6.53 12.64
C TYR A 124 -15.79 7.50 12.16
N TYR A 125 -15.09 7.15 11.09
CA TYR A 125 -14.39 8.13 10.29
C TYR A 125 -15.43 8.76 9.35
N PRO A 126 -15.78 10.05 9.49
CA PRO A 126 -16.56 10.71 8.45
C PRO A 126 -15.77 10.55 7.15
N CYS A 127 -16.41 9.91 6.17
CA CYS A 127 -15.85 9.75 4.83
C CYS A 127 -15.44 11.13 4.32
N PHE A 128 -14.17 11.31 3.97
CA PHE A 128 -13.71 12.42 3.14
C PHE A 128 -14.34 12.31 1.75
#